data_AF-A0A932FNZ4-F1
#
_entry.id   AF-A0A932FNZ4-F1
#
_cell.length_a   1.000
_cell.length_b   1.000
_cell.length_c   1.000
_cell.angle_alpha   90.00
_cell.angle_beta   90.00
_cell.angle_gamma   90.00
#
_symmetry.space_group_name_H-M   'P 1'
#
loop_
_entity.id
_entity.type
_entity.pdbx_description
1 polymer ?
#
loop_
_entity_poly.entity_id
_entity_poly.type
_entity_poly.pdbx_seq_one_letter_code
_entity_poly.pdbx_strand_id
1 'polypeptide(L)'
;MKNLLKSASLLLALAMAAVPALRAENAPAGKPEHKREHGPGGGRRGPEQRWKHMAQELGLSADQQAKWKAIGEQEKAALGALRDDTSVDKKDRRAKAQEINKPFADQRRAVLTADQAKKFDEMREKMRDRMEERREHGPKAEKRADK
;
A
#
# COMPACT_ATOMS: atom_id res chain seq x y z
N MET A 1 -8.01 1.58 48.12
CA MET A 1 -7.31 2.69 48.79
C MET A 1 -6.58 3.44 47.67
N LYS A 2 -7.00 4.61 47.14
CA LYS A 2 -7.67 5.80 47.70
C LYS A 2 -6.86 6.50 48.80
N ASN A 3 -6.10 7.53 48.40
CA ASN A 3 -5.97 8.90 48.95
C ASN A 3 -5.10 9.72 47.94
N LEU A 4 -5.36 10.98 47.54
CA LEU A 4 -5.44 12.28 48.27
C LEU A 4 -4.06 12.74 48.77
N LEU A 5 -3.61 14.02 48.68
CA LEU A 5 -4.20 15.35 48.34
C LEU A 5 -3.31 16.10 47.29
N LYS A 6 -3.72 17.10 46.49
CA LYS A 6 -4.05 18.55 46.75
C LYS A 6 -3.03 19.29 47.64
N SER A 7 -2.58 20.52 47.40
CA SER A 7 -3.01 21.61 46.47
C SER A 7 -1.80 22.14 45.63
N ALA A 8 -1.49 23.42 45.29
CA ALA A 8 -2.00 24.77 45.61
C ALA A 8 -1.68 25.83 44.50
N SER A 9 -1.82 27.12 44.83
CA SER A 9 -1.74 28.34 43.98
C SER A 9 -0.36 29.08 44.14
N LEU A 10 -0.04 30.31 43.68
CA LEU A 10 -0.82 31.54 43.45
C LEU A 10 0.02 32.69 42.77
N LEU A 11 -0.53 33.45 41.79
CA LEU A 11 -0.24 34.88 41.43
C LEU A 11 1.20 35.30 40.94
N LEU A 12 1.52 36.48 40.32
CA LEU A 12 0.79 37.67 39.77
C LEU A 12 1.74 38.57 38.88
N ALA A 13 1.17 39.37 37.96
CA ALA A 13 1.69 40.62 37.33
C ALA A 13 2.87 40.59 36.29
N LEU A 14 3.10 41.61 35.44
CA LEU A 14 2.21 42.63 34.78
C LEU A 14 2.97 43.47 33.69
N ALA A 15 2.49 43.43 32.44
CA ALA A 15 2.51 44.46 31.35
C ALA A 15 3.83 45.11 30.79
N MET A 16 3.62 45.82 29.66
CA MET A 16 4.51 46.75 28.91
C MET A 16 5.69 46.14 28.10
N ALA A 17 6.07 46.63 26.91
CA ALA A 17 5.52 47.66 26.00
C ALA A 17 5.77 47.29 24.50
N ALA A 18 5.53 48.20 23.55
CA ALA A 18 5.36 47.89 22.12
C ALA A 18 6.56 48.21 21.18
N VAL A 19 6.76 47.35 20.16
CA VAL A 19 6.82 47.61 18.69
C VAL A 19 7.30 49.01 18.23
N PRO A 20 8.20 49.18 17.21
CA PRO A 20 8.50 48.28 16.07
C PRO A 20 9.98 48.05 15.69
N ALA A 21 10.25 47.13 14.75
CA ALA A 21 11.09 47.38 13.55
C ALA A 21 11.16 46.14 12.62
N LEU A 22 11.32 46.39 11.31
CA LEU A 22 11.43 45.38 10.26
C LEU A 22 12.75 44.58 10.34
N ARG A 23 12.68 43.24 10.28
CA ARG A 23 13.82 42.42 9.82
C ARG A 23 13.34 41.18 9.05
N ALA A 24 12.97 41.38 7.79
CA ALA A 24 12.71 40.30 6.84
C ALA A 24 14.06 39.73 6.33
N GLU A 25 14.68 38.84 7.11
CA GLU A 25 15.96 38.23 6.76
C GLU A 25 15.78 36.82 6.20
N ASN A 26 15.80 36.73 4.86
CA ASN A 26 16.14 35.57 4.02
C ASN A 26 16.13 34.17 4.67
N ALA A 27 14.93 33.66 4.99
CA ALA A 27 14.73 32.21 5.03
C ALA A 27 14.83 31.68 3.58
N PRO A 28 15.70 30.70 3.26
CA PRO A 28 15.79 30.16 1.92
C PRO A 28 14.46 29.51 1.54
N ALA A 29 13.89 29.92 0.40
CA ALA A 29 12.56 29.51 -0.01
C ALA A 29 12.43 27.98 -0.02
N GLY A 30 11.57 27.45 0.87
CA GLY A 30 11.22 26.04 0.87
C GLY A 30 10.66 25.68 -0.50
N LYS A 31 11.38 24.80 -1.23
CA LYS A 31 10.89 24.28 -2.52
C LYS A 31 9.49 23.74 -2.28
N PRO A 32 8.47 24.13 -3.06
CA PRO A 32 7.13 23.61 -2.87
C PRO A 32 7.20 22.09 -3.04
N GLU A 33 7.08 21.38 -1.92
CA GLU A 33 7.05 19.93 -1.94
C GLU A 33 5.85 19.55 -2.81
N HIS A 34 6.11 18.86 -3.92
CA HIS A 34 5.05 18.26 -4.73
C HIS A 34 4.45 17.08 -3.95
N LYS A 35 3.74 17.41 -2.87
CA LYS A 35 2.72 16.60 -2.22
C LYS A 35 1.78 16.17 -3.32
N ARG A 36 1.99 14.96 -3.84
CA ARG A 36 1.17 14.39 -4.91
C ARG A 36 -0.19 14.12 -4.31
N GLU A 37 -1.07 15.12 -4.40
CA GLU A 37 -2.45 14.99 -3.98
C GLU A 37 -3.10 13.96 -4.89
N HIS A 38 -3.22 12.72 -4.37
CA HIS A 38 -3.90 11.64 -5.04
C HIS A 38 -5.39 11.98 -4.98
N GLY A 39 -5.86 12.70 -6.00
CA GLY A 39 -7.24 13.20 -6.07
C GLY A 39 -8.28 12.09 -5.86
N PRO A 40 -9.47 12.41 -5.32
CA PRO A 40 -10.49 11.46 -4.92
C PRO A 40 -11.21 10.83 -6.14
N GLY A 41 -10.49 10.08 -6.96
CA GLY A 41 -10.96 9.48 -8.21
C GLY A 41 -10.17 8.26 -8.68
N GLY A 42 -9.36 7.64 -7.80
CA GLY A 42 -8.42 6.57 -8.18
C GLY A 42 -8.13 5.56 -7.07
N GLY A 43 -9.12 5.24 -6.24
CA GLY A 43 -8.98 4.38 -5.06
C GLY A 43 -8.50 2.95 -5.39
N ARG A 44 -7.19 2.74 -5.44
CA ARG A 44 -6.59 1.40 -5.45
C ARG A 44 -7.00 0.69 -4.17
N ARG A 45 -7.96 -0.26 -4.27
CA ARG A 45 -8.29 -1.21 -3.20
C ARG A 45 -6.99 -1.70 -2.54
N GLY A 46 -6.88 -1.51 -1.23
CA GLY A 46 -5.69 -1.91 -0.47
C GLY A 46 -5.44 -3.42 -0.53
N PRO A 47 -4.24 -3.92 -0.17
CA PRO A 47 -3.92 -5.35 -0.26
C PRO A 47 -4.97 -6.24 0.42
N GLU A 48 -5.42 -5.85 1.61
CA GLU A 48 -6.45 -6.57 2.35
C GLU A 48 -7.84 -6.52 1.69
N GLN A 49 -8.23 -5.39 1.10
CA GLN A 49 -9.49 -5.29 0.34
C GLN A 49 -9.47 -6.15 -0.93
N ARG A 50 -8.30 -6.32 -1.56
CA ARG A 50 -8.11 -7.23 -2.70
C ARG A 50 -8.22 -8.69 -2.27
N TRP A 51 -7.63 -9.04 -1.13
CA TRP A 51 -7.76 -10.38 -0.54
C TRP A 51 -9.22 -10.70 -0.18
N LYS A 52 -9.92 -9.79 0.52
CA LYS A 52 -11.35 -9.95 0.88
C LYS A 52 -12.23 -10.16 -0.37
N HIS A 53 -11.99 -9.41 -1.44
CA HIS A 53 -12.71 -9.58 -2.70
C HIS A 53 -12.47 -10.95 -3.34
N MET A 54 -11.22 -11.41 -3.47
CA MET A 54 -10.93 -12.74 -4.03
C MET A 54 -11.49 -13.88 -3.16
N ALA A 55 -11.46 -13.74 -1.83
CA ALA A 55 -12.07 -14.72 -0.92
C ALA A 55 -13.60 -14.80 -1.10
N GLN A 56 -14.27 -13.67 -1.35
CA GLN A 56 -15.70 -13.61 -1.68
C GLN A 56 -15.99 -14.17 -3.09
N GLU A 57 -15.19 -13.80 -4.10
CA GLU A 57 -15.34 -14.29 -5.48
C GLU A 57 -15.18 -15.81 -5.59
N LEU A 58 -14.32 -16.42 -4.77
CA LEU A 58 -14.13 -17.87 -4.69
C LEU A 58 -15.08 -18.56 -3.69
N GLY A 59 -15.87 -17.82 -2.92
CA GLY A 59 -16.73 -18.39 -1.88
C GLY A 59 -15.97 -19.24 -0.86
N LEU A 60 -14.81 -18.76 -0.39
CA LEU A 60 -13.93 -19.53 0.49
C LEU A 60 -14.57 -19.77 1.86
N SER A 61 -14.49 -21.01 2.37
CA SER A 61 -14.87 -21.33 3.75
C SER A 61 -13.95 -20.66 4.77
N ALA A 62 -14.35 -20.60 6.05
CA ALA A 62 -13.53 -20.02 7.11
C ALA A 62 -12.12 -20.65 7.20
N ASP A 63 -12.03 -21.97 7.08
CA ASP A 63 -10.75 -22.70 7.10
C ASP A 63 -9.89 -22.40 5.88
N GLN A 64 -10.51 -22.26 4.71
CA GLN A 64 -9.81 -21.87 3.48
C GLN A 64 -9.29 -20.44 3.60
N GLN A 65 -10.09 -19.51 4.13
CA GLN A 65 -9.66 -18.13 4.39
C GLN A 65 -8.52 -18.06 5.41
N ALA A 66 -8.57 -18.83 6.49
CA ALA A 66 -7.51 -18.89 7.49
C ALA A 66 -6.18 -19.38 6.89
N LYS A 67 -6.22 -20.48 6.12
CA LYS A 67 -5.06 -21.02 5.38
C LYS A 67 -4.52 -20.00 4.36
N TRP A 68 -5.42 -19.37 3.59
CA TRP A 68 -5.05 -18.33 2.61
C TRP A 68 -4.42 -17.10 3.26
N LYS A 69 -4.87 -16.70 4.46
CA LYS A 69 -4.27 -15.60 5.21
C LYS A 69 -2.83 -15.95 5.62
N ALA A 70 -2.61 -17.13 6.20
CA ALA A 70 -1.27 -17.59 6.61
C ALA A 70 -0.29 -17.66 5.43
N ILE A 71 -0.73 -18.19 4.28
CA ILE A 71 0.07 -18.21 3.04
C ILE A 71 0.38 -16.77 2.57
N GLY A 72 -0.58 -15.85 2.65
CA GLY A 72 -0.37 -14.43 2.32
C GLY A 72 0.57 -13.69 3.28
N GLU A 73 0.62 -14.07 4.56
CA GLU A 73 1.55 -13.53 5.55
C GLU A 73 2.99 -14.02 5.30
N GLN A 74 3.16 -15.29 4.90
CA GLN A 74 4.45 -15.84 4.43
C GLN A 74 4.93 -15.17 3.13
N GLU A 75 4.04 -15.00 2.14
CA GLU A 75 4.33 -14.31 0.88
C GLU A 75 4.75 -12.85 1.12
N LYS A 76 4.04 -12.14 2.02
CA LYS A 76 4.38 -10.78 2.43
C LYS A 76 5.76 -10.72 3.09
N ALA A 77 6.15 -11.70 3.90
CA ALA A 77 7.47 -11.76 4.52
C ALA A 77 8.59 -11.99 3.47
N ALA A 78 8.40 -12.94 2.55
CA ALA A 78 9.36 -13.23 1.48
C ALA A 78 9.55 -12.03 0.52
N LEU A 79 8.45 -11.35 0.16
CA LEU A 79 8.51 -10.11 -0.64
C LEU A 79 9.08 -8.92 0.14
N GLY A 80 8.95 -8.91 1.47
CA GLY A 80 9.64 -7.97 2.36
C GLY A 80 11.15 -8.17 2.31
N ALA A 81 11.62 -9.41 2.44
CA ALA A 81 13.04 -9.74 2.32
C ALA A 81 13.62 -9.30 0.96
N LEU A 82 12.92 -9.57 -0.16
CA LEU A 82 13.34 -9.12 -1.50
C LEU A 82 13.31 -7.58 -1.69
N ARG A 83 12.46 -6.87 -0.93
CA ARG A 83 12.46 -5.39 -0.90
C ARG A 83 13.72 -4.87 -0.21
N ASP A 84 14.10 -5.50 0.90
CA ASP A 84 15.14 -5.03 1.81
C ASP A 84 16.55 -5.55 1.43
N ASP A 85 16.62 -6.61 0.63
CA ASP A 85 17.85 -7.10 -0.01
C ASP A 85 18.45 -6.04 -0.95
N THR A 86 19.61 -5.50 -0.60
CA THR A 86 20.34 -4.50 -1.39
C THR A 86 21.17 -5.11 -2.52
N SER A 87 21.37 -6.44 -2.55
CA SER A 87 22.19 -7.12 -3.57
C SER A 87 21.49 -7.31 -4.92
N VAL A 88 20.15 -7.31 -4.94
CA VAL A 88 19.38 -7.58 -6.17
C VAL A 88 19.22 -6.31 -7.01
N ASP A 89 19.59 -6.40 -8.27
CA ASP A 89 19.46 -5.29 -9.21
C ASP A 89 17.98 -4.92 -9.43
N LYS A 90 17.68 -3.64 -9.62
CA LYS A 90 16.31 -3.10 -9.67
C LYS A 90 15.50 -3.66 -10.85
N LYS A 91 16.18 -4.09 -11.91
CA LYS A 91 15.58 -4.79 -13.06
C LYS A 91 15.08 -6.18 -12.64
N ASP A 92 15.91 -6.93 -11.94
CA ASP A 92 15.70 -8.35 -11.65
C ASP A 92 14.79 -8.60 -10.45
N ARG A 93 14.66 -7.61 -9.54
CA ARG A 93 13.65 -7.63 -8.46
C ARG A 93 12.25 -7.97 -8.96
N ARG A 94 11.88 -7.60 -10.19
CA ARG A 94 10.57 -7.97 -10.75
C ARG A 94 10.48 -9.47 -11.09
N ALA A 95 11.53 -10.04 -11.67
CA ALA A 95 11.60 -11.48 -11.94
C ALA A 95 11.60 -12.29 -10.63
N LYS A 96 12.49 -11.95 -9.69
CA LYS A 96 12.52 -12.58 -8.35
C LYS A 96 11.19 -12.46 -7.61
N ALA A 97 10.48 -11.34 -7.73
CA ALA A 97 9.15 -11.22 -7.14
C ALA A 97 8.14 -12.19 -7.77
N GLN A 98 8.17 -12.40 -9.10
CA GLN A 98 7.31 -13.38 -9.77
C GLN A 98 7.67 -14.82 -9.38
N GLU A 99 8.96 -15.13 -9.23
CA GLU A 99 9.45 -16.43 -8.72
C GLU A 99 8.95 -16.70 -7.30
N ILE A 100 9.01 -15.70 -6.40
CA ILE A 100 8.46 -15.80 -5.03
C ILE A 100 6.94 -16.00 -5.04
N ASN A 101 6.18 -15.24 -5.84
CA ASN A 101 4.71 -15.33 -5.87
C ASN A 101 4.19 -16.67 -6.44
N LYS A 102 4.99 -17.40 -7.24
CA LYS A 102 4.58 -18.66 -7.88
C LYS A 102 4.20 -19.75 -6.87
N PRO A 103 5.09 -20.26 -5.99
CA PRO A 103 4.76 -21.33 -5.05
C PRO A 103 3.63 -20.93 -4.08
N PHE A 104 3.54 -19.67 -3.65
CA PHE A 104 2.43 -19.22 -2.81
C PHE A 104 1.08 -19.20 -3.55
N ALA A 105 1.07 -18.94 -4.86
CA ALA A 105 -0.15 -19.09 -5.67
C ALA A 105 -0.55 -20.56 -5.85
N ASP A 106 0.43 -21.45 -6.00
CA ASP A 106 0.18 -22.88 -6.16
C ASP A 106 -0.27 -23.53 -4.83
N GLN A 107 0.29 -23.10 -3.69
CA GLN A 107 -0.20 -23.42 -2.34
C GLN A 107 -1.63 -22.92 -2.09
N ARG A 108 -1.95 -21.68 -2.47
CA ARG A 108 -3.32 -21.14 -2.39
C ARG A 108 -4.29 -22.01 -3.20
N ARG A 109 -3.91 -22.40 -4.41
CA ARG A 109 -4.71 -23.28 -5.28
C ARG A 109 -4.93 -24.65 -4.67
N ALA A 110 -3.95 -25.24 -3.99
CA ALA A 110 -4.05 -26.54 -3.32
C ALA A 110 -5.03 -26.57 -2.12
N VAL A 111 -5.47 -25.39 -1.63
CA VAL A 111 -6.48 -25.26 -0.55
C VAL A 111 -7.93 -25.19 -1.10
N LEU A 112 -8.09 -25.09 -2.42
CA LEU A 112 -9.38 -24.91 -3.09
C LEU A 112 -10.05 -26.24 -3.47
N THR A 113 -11.38 -26.25 -3.61
CA THR A 113 -12.10 -27.31 -4.34
C THR A 113 -11.81 -27.22 -5.84
N ALA A 114 -12.18 -28.24 -6.62
CA ALA A 114 -11.96 -28.26 -8.07
C ALA A 114 -12.57 -27.03 -8.79
N ASP A 115 -13.82 -26.68 -8.47
CA ASP A 115 -14.53 -25.56 -9.10
C ASP A 115 -13.94 -24.20 -8.69
N GLN A 116 -13.56 -24.07 -7.41
CA GLN A 116 -12.85 -22.89 -6.91
C GLN A 116 -11.47 -22.75 -7.58
N ALA A 117 -10.72 -23.85 -7.74
CA ALA A 117 -9.42 -23.86 -8.39
C ALA A 117 -9.54 -23.44 -9.87
N LYS A 118 -10.53 -23.96 -10.60
CA LYS A 118 -10.84 -23.52 -11.97
C LYS A 118 -11.11 -22.01 -12.02
N LYS A 119 -11.97 -21.49 -11.14
CA LYS A 119 -12.29 -20.05 -11.08
C LYS A 119 -11.06 -19.20 -10.72
N PHE A 120 -10.19 -19.69 -9.84
CA PHE A 120 -8.92 -19.03 -9.50
C PHE A 120 -7.97 -18.96 -10.70
N ASP A 121 -7.81 -20.06 -11.44
CA ASP A 121 -6.96 -20.10 -12.63
C ASP A 121 -7.49 -19.17 -13.73
N GLU A 122 -8.80 -19.17 -14.00
CA GLU A 122 -9.44 -18.22 -14.92
C GLU A 122 -9.21 -16.75 -14.52
N MET A 123 -9.23 -16.42 -13.22
CA MET A 123 -8.95 -15.07 -12.75
C MET A 123 -7.47 -14.70 -12.88
N ARG A 124 -6.55 -15.66 -12.72
CA ARG A 124 -5.11 -15.45 -12.97
C ARG A 124 -4.83 -15.22 -14.45
N GLU A 125 -5.44 -16.01 -15.32
CA GLU A 125 -5.41 -15.87 -16.78
C GLU A 125 -5.87 -14.47 -17.20
N LYS A 126 -7.11 -14.10 -16.86
CA LYS A 126 -7.69 -12.76 -17.11
C LYS A 126 -6.89 -11.61 -16.47
N MET A 127 -5.94 -11.88 -15.57
CA MET A 127 -5.01 -10.87 -15.02
C MET A 127 -3.64 -10.87 -15.70
N ARG A 128 -3.18 -12.00 -16.25
CA ARG A 128 -2.03 -12.09 -17.16
C ARG A 128 -2.33 -11.36 -18.47
N ASP A 129 -3.47 -11.65 -19.09
CA ASP A 129 -3.84 -11.12 -20.41
C ASP A 129 -3.94 -9.59 -20.38
N ARG A 130 -4.63 -9.01 -19.39
CA ARG A 130 -4.69 -7.55 -19.17
C ARG A 130 -3.33 -6.92 -18.80
N MET A 131 -2.38 -7.70 -18.29
CA MET A 131 -1.01 -7.24 -18.07
C MET A 131 -0.16 -7.26 -19.34
N GLU A 132 -0.53 -8.09 -20.32
CA GLU A 132 0.09 -8.19 -21.65
C GLU A 132 -0.51 -7.14 -22.61
N GLU A 133 -1.83 -7.00 -22.67
CA GLU A 133 -2.54 -5.89 -23.32
C GLU A 133 -1.93 -4.53 -22.91
N ARG A 134 -1.71 -4.32 -21.60
CA ARG A 134 -1.13 -3.09 -21.04
C ARG A 134 0.39 -2.95 -21.32
N ARG A 135 1.10 -4.02 -21.66
CA ARG A 135 2.51 -3.94 -22.13
C ARG A 135 2.56 -3.50 -23.59
N GLU A 136 1.68 -4.05 -24.41
CA GLU A 136 1.55 -3.78 -25.85
C GLU A 136 1.01 -2.37 -26.12
N HIS A 137 -0.12 -2.01 -25.52
CA HIS A 137 -0.81 -0.74 -25.78
C HIS A 137 -0.30 0.43 -24.91
N GLY A 138 0.52 0.12 -23.90
CA GLY A 138 1.07 1.09 -22.93
C GLY A 138 0.00 1.83 -22.11
N PRO A 139 0.39 2.85 -21.32
CA PRO A 139 -0.52 3.94 -21.03
C PRO A 139 -0.73 4.73 -22.32
N LYS A 140 -1.98 4.88 -22.81
CA LYS A 140 -2.27 5.82 -23.90
C LYS A 140 -1.79 7.21 -23.47
N ALA A 141 -0.71 7.69 -24.09
CA ALA A 141 -0.20 9.03 -23.88
C ALA A 141 -1.32 10.00 -24.26
N GLU A 142 -1.78 10.76 -23.28
CA GLU A 142 -2.95 11.62 -23.43
C GLU A 142 -2.64 12.67 -24.51
N LYS A 143 -3.48 12.75 -25.55
CA LYS A 143 -3.35 13.76 -26.61
C LYS A 143 -3.73 15.15 -26.05
N ARG A 144 -2.80 15.75 -25.31
CA ARG A 144 -2.78 17.15 -24.87
C ARG A 144 -1.53 17.85 -25.41
N ALA A 145 -1.36 17.73 -26.71
CA ALA A 145 -0.73 18.73 -27.55
C ALA A 145 -1.81 19.22 -28.54
N ASP A 146 -1.66 20.44 -29.05
CA ASP A 146 -2.57 21.07 -30.02
C ASP A 146 -4.00 21.34 -29.55
N LYS A 147 -4.14 22.32 -28.64
CA LYS A 147 -5.07 23.43 -28.84
C LYS A 147 -4.55 24.72 -28.19
#